data_AF-A0A3T0GIV9-F1
#
_entry.id   AF-A0A3T0GIV9-F1
#
_cell.length_a   1.000
_cell.length_b   1.000
_cell.length_c   1.000
_cell.angle_alpha   90.00
_cell.angle_beta   90.00
_cell.angle_gamma   90.00
#
_symmetry.space_group_name_H-M   'P 1'
#
loop_
_entity.id
_entity.type
_entity.pdbx_description
1 polymer ?
#
loop_
_entity_poly.entity_id
_entity_poly.type
_entity_poly.pdbx_seq_one_letter_code
_entity_poly.pdbx_strand_id
1 'polypeptide(L)' 'MGKFRWSTLLLVSATKAFKELGEDGICLYKIEDANYQSVFVRKNDAILKFYPDLTPKCNDKSTNCSCSKP' A
#
# COMPACT_ATOMS: atom_id res chain seq x y z
N MET A 1 -4.94 26.77 -9.06
CA MET A 1 -4.42 26.22 -7.79
C MET A 1 -5.42 25.19 -7.26
N GLY A 2 -5.24 23.93 -7.64
CA GLY A 2 -6.16 22.84 -7.26
C GLY A 2 -5.86 22.36 -5.85
N LYS A 3 -6.79 22.58 -4.91
CA LYS A 3 -6.79 21.92 -3.61
C LYS A 3 -7.06 20.43 -3.82
N PHE A 4 -6.03 19.65 -4.13
CA PHE A 4 -6.13 18.20 -4.03
C PHE A 4 -6.35 17.86 -2.56
N ARG A 5 -7.50 17.22 -2.30
CA ARG A 5 -7.98 16.88 -0.97
C ARG A 5 -7.16 15.69 -0.45
N TRP A 6 -6.04 15.97 0.20
CA TRP A 6 -5.03 15.01 0.70
C TRP A 6 -5.62 13.79 1.42
N SER A 7 -6.77 13.93 2.08
CA SER A 7 -7.43 12.86 2.83
C SER A 7 -8.10 11.77 1.98
N THR A 8 -8.49 12.06 0.73
CA THR A 8 -9.16 11.04 -0.11
C THR A 8 -8.16 10.02 -0.67
N LEU A 9 -6.92 10.45 -0.94
CA LEU A 9 -5.94 9.63 -1.64
C LEU A 9 -5.52 8.40 -0.83
N LEU A 10 -5.29 8.55 0.48
CA LEU A 10 -4.83 7.45 1.34
C LEU A 10 -5.86 6.33 1.49
N LEU A 11 -7.13 6.67 1.72
CA LEU A 11 -8.22 5.69 1.84
C LEU A 11 -8.47 4.94 0.53
N VAL A 12 -8.40 5.64 -0.60
CA VAL A 12 -8.55 5.01 -1.92
C VAL A 12 -7.37 4.06 -2.20
N SER A 13 -6.13 4.49 -1.92
CA SER A 13 -4.96 3.63 -2.08
C SER A 13 -5.00 2.39 -1.16
N ALA A 14 -5.42 2.55 0.10
CA ALA A 14 -5.54 1.43 1.03
C ALA A 14 -6.58 0.39 0.58
N THR A 15 -7.73 0.84 0.05
CA THR A 15 -8.78 -0.06 -0.46
C THR A 15 -8.37 -0.75 -1.76
N LYS A 16 -7.65 -0.07 -2.66
CA LYS A 16 -7.01 -0.70 -3.83
C LYS A 16 -6.00 -1.78 -3.39
N ALA A 17 -5.09 -1.45 -2.47
CA ALA A 17 -4.11 -2.39 -1.93
C ALA A 17 -4.76 -3.64 -1.28
N PHE A 18 -5.86 -3.44 -0.52
CA PHE A 18 -6.62 -4.53 0.09
C PHE A 18 -7.17 -5.51 -0.96
N LYS A 19 -7.71 -4.96 -2.06
CA LYS A 19 -8.26 -5.76 -3.16
C LYS A 19 -7.17 -6.48 -3.94
N GLU A 20 -6.05 -5.80 -4.22
CA GLU A 20 -4.93 -6.35 -5.00
C GLU A 20 -4.21 -7.47 -4.25
N LEU A 21 -3.92 -7.28 -2.96
CA LEU A 21 -3.22 -8.30 -2.15
C LEU A 21 -4.06 -9.58 -2.04
N GLY A 22 -5.38 -9.44 -1.87
CA GLY A 22 -6.34 -10.56 -1.91
C GLY A 22 -6.32 -11.50 -0.71
N GLU A 23 -5.22 -11.57 0.04
CA GLU A 23 -5.03 -12.44 1.21
C GLU A 23 -4.29 -11.73 2.36
N ASP A 24 -4.21 -12.39 3.51
CA ASP A 24 -3.47 -11.87 4.65
C ASP A 24 -1.98 -11.78 4.33
N GLY A 25 -1.37 -10.64 4.66
CA GLY A 25 0.00 -10.37 4.27
C GLY A 25 0.40 -8.91 4.46
N ILE A 26 1.61 -8.61 4.04
CA ILE A 26 2.19 -7.27 4.07
C ILE A 26 2.65 -6.99 2.66
N CYS A 27 2.40 -5.82 2.09
CA CYS A 27 2.96 -5.46 0.78
C CYS A 27 3.31 -3.97 0.70
N LEU A 28 4.13 -3.62 -0.29
CA LEU A 28 4.41 -2.22 -0.62
C LEU A 28 3.48 -1.78 -1.75
N TYR A 29 2.71 -0.72 -1.48
CA TYR A 29 1.76 -0.12 -2.42
C TYR A 29 2.32 1.18 -2.99
N LYS A 30 2.42 1.29 -4.31
CA LYS A 30 2.86 2.52 -4.97
C LYS A 30 1.68 3.50 -5.04
N ILE A 31 1.82 4.68 -4.45
CA ILE A 31 0.82 5.73 -4.58
C ILE A 31 1.05 6.48 -5.90
N GLU A 32 0.00 6.63 -6.70
CA GLU A 32 0.00 7.43 -7.93
C GLU A 32 0.37 8.89 -7.58
N ASP A 33 1.25 9.50 -8.37
CA ASP A 33 1.75 10.88 -8.18
C ASP A 33 2.55 11.15 -6.89
N ALA A 34 3.00 10.10 -6.20
CA ALA A 34 3.87 10.19 -5.03
C ALA A 34 5.26 9.59 -5.28
N ASN A 35 6.30 10.22 -4.72
CA ASN A 35 7.67 9.73 -4.76
C ASN A 35 7.99 8.74 -3.62
N TYR A 36 6.98 8.14 -3.00
CA TYR A 36 7.11 7.20 -1.90
C TYR A 36 6.16 6.01 -2.10
N GLN A 37 6.41 4.92 -1.39
CA GLN A 37 5.49 3.79 -1.33
C GLN A 37 4.81 3.76 0.03
N SER A 38 3.72 3.02 0.16
CA SER A 38 3.04 2.80 1.42
C SER A 38 3.17 1.35 1.84
N VAL A 39 3.46 1.12 3.12
CA VAL A 39 3.37 -0.20 3.71
C VAL A 39 1.89 -0.49 3.97
N PHE A 40 1.40 -1.59 3.42
CA PHE A 40 0.06 -2.09 3.64
C PHE A 40 0.13 -3.42 4.39
N VAL A 41 -0.69 -3.58 5.42
CA VAL A 41 -0.80 -4.82 6.21
C VAL A 41 -2.25 -5.24 6.28
N ARG A 42 -2.54 -6.44 5.77
CA ARG A 42 -3.83 -7.11 5.89
C ARG A 42 -3.70 -8.30 6.83
N LYS A 43 -4.65 -8.42 7.77
CA LYS A 43 -4.73 -9.55 8.69
C LYS A 43 -6.19 -9.80 9.05
N ASN A 44 -6.61 -11.06 9.06
CA ASN A 44 -7.97 -11.49 9.34
C ASN A 44 -9.00 -10.72 8.49
N ASP A 45 -8.73 -10.58 7.19
CA ASP A 45 -9.61 -9.86 6.25
C ASP A 45 -9.86 -8.37 6.60
N ALA A 46 -8.96 -7.76 7.37
CA ALA A 46 -9.04 -6.35 7.76
C ALA A 46 -7.76 -5.58 7.43
N ILE A 47 -7.90 -4.27 7.15
CA ILE A 47 -6.78 -3.34 7.02
C ILE A 47 -6.22 -3.07 8.42
N LEU A 48 -5.05 -3.63 8.73
CA LEU A 48 -4.40 -3.44 10.02
C LEU A 48 -3.53 -2.18 10.04
N LYS A 49 -2.76 -1.94 8.97
CA LYS A 49 -1.89 -0.77 8.83
C LYS A 49 -1.83 -0.31 7.38
N PHE A 50 -1.82 1.00 7.19
CA PHE A 50 -1.51 1.64 5.92
C PHE A 50 -0.80 2.98 6.20
N TYR A 51 0.48 3.08 5.86
CA TYR A 51 1.25 4.31 6.10
C TYR A 51 2.35 4.50 5.04
N PRO A 52 2.69 5.76 4.69
CA PRO A 52 3.76 6.06 3.74
C PRO A 52 5.15 5.77 4.30
N ASP A 53 6.05 5.26 3.47
CA ASP A 53 7.45 4.97 3.76
C ASP A 53 8.34 5.47 2.61
N LEU A 54 9.36 6.26 2.95
CA LEU A 54 10.36 6.81 2.03
C LEU A 54 11.55 5.88 1.81
N THR A 55 11.71 4.86 2.65
CA THR A 55 12.79 3.88 2.60
C THR A 55 12.27 2.45 2.59
N PRO A 56 11.27 2.11 1.76
CA PRO A 56 10.69 0.78 1.76
C PRO A 56 11.76 -0.22 1.31
N LYS A 57 12.13 -1.14 2.20
CA LYS A 57 13.07 -2.22 1.87
C LYS A 57 12.27 -3.42 1.40
N CYS A 58 12.29 -3.70 0.11
CA CYS A 58 12.02 -5.06 -0.32
C CYS A 58 13.31 -5.86 -0.41
N ASN A 59 13.40 -6.93 0.36
CA ASN A 59 14.44 -7.93 0.17
C ASN A 59 13.83 -9.07 -0.64
N ASP A 60 14.47 -9.48 -1.73
CA ASP A 60 14.02 -10.53 -2.67
C ASP A 60 13.70 -11.90 -2.01
N LYS A 61 14.03 -12.05 -0.73
CA LYS A 61 13.74 -13.24 0.10
C LYS A 61 12.38 -13.20 0.80
N SER A 62 11.65 -12.08 0.71
CA SER A 62 10.34 -11.86 1.33
C SER A 62 9.31 -11.66 0.21
N THR A 63 8.32 -12.53 0.15
CA THR A 63 7.39 -12.77 -0.96
C THR A 63 6.47 -11.60 -1.36
N ASN A 64 6.67 -10.39 -0.84
CA ASN A 64 5.64 -9.35 -0.87
C ASN A 64 6.14 -7.93 -1.23
N CYS A 65 7.01 -7.81 -2.23
CA CYS A 65 7.45 -6.48 -2.71
C CYS A 65 6.33 -5.65 -3.34
N SER A 66 5.23 -6.29 -3.76
CA SER A 66 4.12 -5.64 -4.45
C SER A 66 2.81 -6.19 -3.94
N CYS A 67 1.80 -5.32 -3.82
CA CYS A 67 0.44 -5.75 -3.52
C CYS A 67 -0.23 -6.41 -4.72
N SER A 68 0.25 -6.12 -5.93
CA SER A 68 -0.20 -6.80 -7.14
C SER A 68 0.56 -8.11 -7.29
N LYS A 69 -0.16 -9.21 -7.50
CA LYS A 69 0.44 -10.50 -7.89
C LYS A 69 1.09 -10.35 -9.29
N PRO A 70 2.25 -10.98 -9.53
CA PRO A 70 2.89 -10.99 -10.85
C PRO A 70 2.00 -11.64 -11.92
#